data_AF-A0A7C7RXY9-F1
#
_entry.id   AF-A0A7C7RXY9-F1
#
_cell.length_a   1.000
_cell.length_b   1.000
_cell.length_c   1.000
_cell.angle_alpha   90.00
_cell.angle_beta   90.00
_cell.angle_gamma   90.00
#
_symmetry.space_group_name_H-M   'P 1'
#
loop_
_entity.id
_entity.type
_entity.pdbx_description
1 polymer ?
#
loop_
_entity_poly.entity_id
_entity_poly.type
_entity_poly.pdbx_seq_one_letter_code
_entity_poly.pdbx_strand_id
1 'polypeptide(L)'
;PLRVYVSGAVANPAVYRLPPGSLVEEAVRAAGGPTPDADLDRINLARELVDQQQVYVPRMGEESPQPALSGGVTASDEPLIDINTAAPAELESLPHIGPATAQRIVEYRQDHGPFETIEEIMEVPGIGPVTFEEIRNRITTGEQEVPSQ
;
A
#
# COMPACT_ATOMS: atom_id res chain seq x y z
N PRO A 1 26.23 -3.38 -11.32
CA PRO A 1 25.38 -4.51 -11.77
C PRO A 1 24.07 -4.46 -10.99
N LEU A 2 22.93 -4.56 -11.67
CA LEU A 2 21.61 -4.57 -11.06
C LEU A 2 21.30 -5.96 -10.51
N ARG A 3 20.83 -6.04 -9.27
CA ARG A 3 20.32 -7.28 -8.67
C ARG A 3 18.81 -7.31 -8.83
N VAL A 4 18.29 -8.23 -9.62
CA VAL A 4 16.86 -8.33 -9.88
C VAL A 4 16.37 -9.70 -9.46
N TYR A 5 15.31 -9.75 -8.67
CA TYR A 5 14.66 -10.99 -8.28
C TYR A 5 13.54 -11.32 -9.28
N VAL A 6 13.64 -12.45 -9.97
CA VAL A 6 12.63 -12.91 -10.92
C VAL A 6 11.84 -14.06 -10.31
N SER A 7 10.52 -13.95 -10.28
CA SER A 7 9.62 -14.94 -9.69
C SER A 7 8.34 -15.12 -10.51
N GLY A 8 7.57 -16.18 -10.20
CA GLY A 8 6.33 -16.51 -10.90
C GLY A 8 6.52 -17.54 -12.02
N ALA A 9 5.88 -17.30 -13.16
CA ALA A 9 5.80 -18.18 -14.33
C ALA A 9 7.08 -18.16 -15.20
N VAL A 10 8.23 -18.41 -14.58
CA VAL A 10 9.55 -18.47 -15.24
C VAL A 10 10.24 -19.81 -14.97
N ALA A 11 11.13 -20.24 -15.86
CA ALA A 11 11.77 -21.55 -15.74
C ALA A 11 12.61 -21.70 -14.46
N ASN A 12 13.35 -20.65 -14.07
CA ASN A 12 14.23 -20.65 -12.91
C ASN A 12 14.04 -19.34 -12.10
N PRO A 13 13.13 -19.32 -11.11
CA PRO A 13 12.96 -18.15 -10.26
C PRO A 13 14.17 -17.99 -9.32
N ALA A 14 14.92 -16.90 -9.47
CA ALA A 14 16.13 -16.62 -8.71
C ALA A 14 16.51 -15.13 -8.78
N VAL A 15 17.60 -14.76 -8.10
CA VAL A 15 18.20 -13.41 -8.20
C VAL A 15 19.25 -13.40 -9.29
N TYR A 16 19.08 -12.51 -10.26
CA TYR A 16 19.99 -12.33 -11.39
C TYR A 16 20.77 -11.02 -11.28
N ARG A 17 21.98 -11.02 -11.85
CA ARG A 17 22.83 -9.82 -11.94
C ARG A 17 22.91 -9.39 -13.39
N LEU A 18 22.37 -8.21 -13.69
CA LEU A 18 22.27 -7.67 -15.05
C LEU A 18 23.02 -6.33 -15.15
N PRO A 19 23.48 -5.92 -16.34
CA PRO A 19 24.05 -4.59 -16.52
C PRO A 19 23.00 -3.48 -16.31
N PRO A 20 23.41 -2.27 -15.86
CA PRO A 20 22.51 -1.13 -15.78
C PRO A 20 21.91 -0.80 -17.16
N GLY A 21 20.63 -0.43 -17.20
CA GLY A 21 19.88 -0.23 -18.46
C GLY A 21 19.32 -1.51 -19.07
N SER A 22 19.41 -2.66 -18.38
CA SER A 22 18.74 -3.89 -18.83
C SER A 22 17.23 -3.77 -18.70
N LEU A 23 16.50 -4.41 -19.60
CA LEU A 23 15.04 -4.41 -19.61
C LEU A 23 14.48 -5.62 -18.85
N VAL A 24 13.21 -5.55 -18.45
CA VAL A 24 12.48 -6.66 -17.81
C VAL A 24 12.55 -7.94 -18.65
N GLU A 25 12.49 -7.82 -19.98
CA GLU A 25 12.68 -8.95 -20.89
C GLU A 25 13.99 -9.71 -20.66
N GLU A 26 15.11 -8.99 -20.46
CA GLU A 26 16.42 -9.58 -20.23
C GLU A 26 16.46 -10.37 -18.92
N ALA A 27 15.76 -9.89 -17.88
CA ALA A 27 15.64 -10.62 -16.62
C ALA A 27 14.82 -11.91 -16.77
N VAL A 28 13.70 -11.86 -17.51
CA VAL A 28 12.90 -13.06 -17.79
C VAL A 28 13.69 -14.07 -18.63
N ARG A 29 14.47 -13.59 -19.61
CA ARG A 29 15.36 -14.43 -20.41
C ARG A 29 16.47 -15.06 -19.56
N ALA A 30 17.08 -14.29 -18.66
CA ALA A 30 18.08 -14.80 -17.71
C ALA A 30 17.51 -15.86 -16.76
N ALA A 31 16.21 -15.76 -16.43
CA ALA A 31 15.47 -16.77 -15.68
C ALA A 31 15.18 -18.07 -16.47
N GLY A 32 15.72 -18.21 -17.69
CA GLY A 32 15.47 -19.36 -18.57
C GLY A 32 14.19 -19.20 -19.40
N GLY A 33 13.64 -17.98 -19.47
CA GLY A 33 12.46 -17.66 -20.25
C GLY A 33 11.14 -17.88 -19.51
N PRO A 34 10.04 -17.42 -20.13
CA PRO A 34 8.68 -17.62 -19.63
C PRO A 34 8.26 -19.09 -19.75
N THR A 35 7.49 -19.59 -18.77
CA THR A 35 6.82 -20.90 -18.88
C THR A 35 5.65 -20.83 -19.87
N PRO A 36 5.15 -21.95 -20.43
CA PRO A 36 4.00 -21.95 -21.35
C PRO A 36 2.70 -21.40 -20.73
N ASP A 37 2.63 -21.38 -19.41
CA ASP A 37 1.52 -20.82 -18.64
C ASP A 37 1.76 -19.36 -18.27
N ALA A 38 2.84 -18.72 -18.73
CA ALA A 38 3.14 -17.33 -18.38
C ALA A 38 2.28 -16.34 -19.18
N ASP A 39 1.73 -15.34 -18.48
CA ASP A 39 1.00 -14.23 -19.07
C ASP A 39 1.91 -13.01 -19.20
N LEU A 40 2.56 -12.89 -20.37
CA LEU A 40 3.47 -11.79 -20.65
C LEU A 40 2.76 -10.50 -21.06
N ASP A 41 1.48 -10.57 -21.44
CA ASP A 41 0.69 -9.41 -21.83
C ASP A 41 0.42 -8.51 -20.62
N ARG A 42 0.40 -9.09 -19.42
CA ARG A 42 0.23 -8.39 -18.14
C ARG A 42 1.49 -7.74 -17.58
N ILE A 43 2.63 -7.84 -18.25
CA ILE A 43 3.89 -7.23 -17.80
C ILE A 43 4.51 -6.35 -18.87
N ASN A 44 4.99 -5.18 -18.48
CA ASN A 44 5.77 -4.32 -19.38
C ASN A 44 7.21 -4.85 -19.52
N LEU A 45 7.44 -5.69 -20.52
CA LEU A 45 8.75 -6.27 -20.85
C LEU A 45 9.80 -5.23 -21.27
N ALA A 46 9.36 -4.08 -21.80
CA ALA A 46 10.22 -3.01 -22.26
C ALA A 46 10.63 -2.03 -21.14
N ARG A 47 10.19 -2.26 -19.91
CA ARG A 47 10.56 -1.43 -18.76
C ARG A 47 12.03 -1.66 -18.38
N GLU A 48 12.74 -0.57 -18.09
CA GLU A 48 14.09 -0.64 -17.52
C GLU A 48 14.08 -1.20 -16.09
N LEU A 49 15.08 -2.03 -15.80
CA LEU A 49 15.30 -2.62 -14.50
C LEU A 49 16.06 -1.67 -13.58
N VAL A 50 15.66 -1.66 -12.31
CA VAL A 50 16.40 -0.99 -11.24
C VAL A 50 17.05 -2.00 -10.29
N ASP A 51 18.07 -1.58 -9.55
CA ASP A 51 18.71 -2.44 -8.56
C ASP A 51 17.70 -2.80 -7.47
N GLN A 52 17.76 -4.04 -6.99
CA GLN A 52 16.85 -4.60 -5.97
C GLN A 52 15.39 -4.67 -6.40
N GLN A 53 15.10 -4.56 -7.70
CA GLN A 53 13.75 -4.74 -8.23
C GLN A 53 13.31 -6.20 -8.19
N GLN A 54 12.03 -6.41 -7.90
CA GLN A 54 11.36 -7.69 -8.13
C GLN A 54 10.56 -7.64 -9.44
N VAL A 55 10.73 -8.67 -10.25
CA VAL A 55 9.98 -8.93 -11.49
C VAL A 55 9.15 -10.19 -11.27
N TYR A 56 7.85 -10.03 -11.16
CA TYR A 56 6.91 -11.14 -11.07
C TYR A 56 6.25 -11.39 -12.42
N VAL A 57 6.31 -12.62 -12.91
CA VAL A 57 5.65 -13.04 -14.14
C VAL A 57 4.36 -13.79 -13.77
N PRO A 58 3.17 -13.24 -14.08
CA PRO A 58 1.91 -13.89 -13.76
C PRO A 58 1.65 -15.11 -14.64
N ARG A 59 0.74 -15.98 -14.19
CA ARG A 59 0.26 -17.14 -14.96
C ARG A 59 -1.06 -16.85 -15.70
N MET A 60 -1.29 -17.49 -16.84
CA MET A 60 -2.52 -17.38 -17.62
C MET A 60 -3.68 -17.94 -16.81
N GLY A 61 -4.69 -17.10 -16.56
CA GLY A 61 -5.86 -17.49 -15.75
C GLY A 61 -5.64 -17.46 -14.24
N GLU A 62 -4.48 -16.98 -13.76
CA GLU A 62 -4.34 -16.61 -12.36
C GLU A 62 -5.17 -15.35 -12.11
N GLU A 63 -6.36 -15.53 -11.53
CA GLU A 63 -7.15 -14.46 -10.96
C GLU A 63 -6.36 -13.91 -9.77
N SER A 64 -5.58 -12.86 -10.02
CA SER A 64 -4.85 -12.16 -8.98
C SER A 64 -5.86 -11.62 -7.95
N PRO A 65 -5.70 -11.84 -6.63
CA PRO A 65 -6.03 -10.74 -5.74
C PRO A 65 -5.13 -9.57 -6.19
N GLN A 66 -5.74 -8.41 -6.37
CA GLN A 66 -5.29 -7.34 -7.26
C GLN A 66 -3.96 -6.65 -6.85
N PRO A 67 -3.53 -5.61 -7.58
CA PRO A 67 -2.19 -5.45 -8.13
C PRO A 67 -1.13 -5.01 -7.12
N ALA A 68 0.12 -5.45 -7.28
CA ALA A 68 1.28 -4.77 -6.69
C ALA A 68 2.22 -4.27 -7.79
N LEU A 69 1.72 -3.35 -8.61
CA LEU A 69 2.56 -2.32 -9.21
C LEU A 69 2.67 -1.15 -8.21
N SER A 70 3.43 -1.35 -7.14
CA SER A 70 4.14 -0.28 -6.42
C SER A 70 5.57 -0.81 -6.30
N GLY A 71 6.57 -0.25 -6.98
CA GLY A 71 6.88 1.16 -6.88
C GLY A 71 7.47 1.39 -5.49
N GLY A 72 8.78 1.18 -5.35
CA GLY A 72 9.52 1.60 -4.17
C GLY A 72 9.29 0.74 -2.92
N VAL A 73 10.37 0.12 -2.46
CA VAL A 73 10.60 -0.07 -1.04
C VAL A 73 10.71 1.32 -0.39
N THR A 74 9.58 1.91 -0.03
CA THR A 74 9.51 2.96 1.00
C THR A 74 8.44 2.53 1.99
N ALA A 75 8.79 2.64 3.27
CA ALA A 75 8.01 2.24 4.42
C ALA A 75 6.50 2.46 4.25
N SER A 76 5.73 1.42 4.60
CA SER A 76 4.52 1.52 5.40
C SER A 76 3.75 2.85 5.32
N ASP A 77 3.08 3.10 4.20
CA ASP A 77 1.96 4.03 4.16
C ASP A 77 0.73 3.18 3.83
N GLU A 78 0.19 2.49 4.84
CA GLU A 78 -1.25 2.26 4.84
C GLU A 78 -1.88 3.65 4.72
N PRO A 79 -2.76 3.90 3.74
CA PRO A 79 -3.29 5.23 3.51
C PRO A 79 -3.89 5.73 4.82
N LEU A 80 -3.36 6.84 5.35
CA LEU A 80 -3.86 7.41 6.59
C LEU A 80 -5.35 7.67 6.44
N ILE A 81 -6.13 7.13 7.36
CA ILE A 81 -7.59 7.26 7.37
C ILE A 81 -7.92 8.68 7.82
N ASP A 82 -8.57 9.41 6.93
CA ASP A 82 -8.94 10.79 7.18
C ASP A 82 -10.16 10.87 8.09
N ILE A 83 -10.03 11.32 9.33
CA ILE A 83 -11.13 11.27 10.32
C ILE A 83 -12.27 12.23 9.98
N ASN A 84 -12.02 13.23 9.12
CA ASN A 84 -13.00 14.20 8.67
C ASN A 84 -13.85 13.70 7.49
N THR A 85 -13.28 12.86 6.63
CA THR A 85 -13.92 12.40 5.38
C THR A 85 -14.18 10.90 5.32
N ALA A 86 -13.49 10.10 6.14
CA ALA A 86 -13.59 8.65 6.14
C ALA A 86 -15.03 8.18 6.38
N ALA A 87 -15.39 7.10 5.69
CA ALA A 87 -16.62 6.37 5.94
C ALA A 87 -16.56 5.61 7.28
N PRO A 88 -17.71 5.30 7.91
CA PRO A 88 -17.72 4.50 9.14
C PRO A 88 -16.99 3.15 8.94
N ALA A 89 -17.17 2.51 7.79
CA ALA A 89 -16.49 1.26 7.45
C ALA A 89 -14.96 1.38 7.36
N GLU A 90 -14.43 2.55 7.02
CA GLU A 90 -12.99 2.80 6.99
C GLU A 90 -12.46 3.01 8.41
N LEU A 91 -13.18 3.77 9.23
CA LEU A 91 -12.86 3.94 10.64
C LEU A 91 -12.86 2.61 11.40
N GLU A 92 -13.76 1.68 11.05
CA GLU A 92 -13.78 0.31 11.59
C GLU A 92 -12.53 -0.52 11.28
N SER A 93 -11.72 -0.11 10.29
CA SER A 93 -10.43 -0.78 10.02
C SER A 93 -9.34 -0.38 11.02
N LEU A 94 -9.57 0.65 11.85
CA LEU A 94 -8.62 1.06 12.87
C LEU A 94 -8.65 0.12 14.08
N PRO A 95 -7.48 -0.17 14.68
CA PRO A 95 -7.42 -1.00 15.88
C PRO A 95 -8.26 -0.39 17.01
N HIS A 96 -9.05 -1.23 17.68
CA HIS A 96 -9.96 -0.85 18.76
C HIS A 96 -11.14 0.05 18.38
N ILE A 97 -11.34 0.38 17.10
CA ILE A 97 -12.52 1.10 16.61
C ILE A 97 -13.53 0.10 16.05
N GLY A 98 -14.63 -0.08 16.78
CA GLY A 98 -15.77 -0.88 16.32
C GLY A 98 -16.85 -0.03 15.66
N PRO A 99 -17.91 -0.66 15.09
CA PRO A 99 -19.01 0.02 14.41
C PRO A 99 -19.66 1.10 15.25
N ALA A 100 -19.82 0.85 16.56
CA ALA A 100 -20.41 1.81 17.48
C ALA A 100 -19.51 3.03 17.73
N THR A 101 -18.19 2.88 17.67
CA THR A 101 -17.24 3.99 17.84
C THR A 101 -17.10 4.75 16.53
N ALA A 102 -17.00 4.05 15.40
CA ALA A 102 -16.97 4.65 14.07
C ALA A 102 -18.19 5.55 13.80
N GLN A 103 -19.40 5.08 14.14
CA GLN A 103 -20.60 5.90 14.03
C GLN A 103 -20.54 7.16 14.89
N ARG A 104 -19.99 7.07 16.11
CA ARG A 104 -19.84 8.24 17.00
C ARG A 104 -18.85 9.26 16.47
N ILE A 105 -17.76 8.84 15.84
CA ILE A 105 -16.81 9.76 15.19
C ILE A 105 -17.54 10.55 14.09
N VAL A 106 -18.33 9.86 13.27
CA VAL A 106 -19.08 10.47 12.17
C VAL A 106 -20.19 11.39 12.68
N GLU A 107 -20.85 11.05 13.79
CA GLU A 107 -21.86 11.89 14.44
C GLU A 107 -21.22 13.12 15.10
N TYR A 108 -20.12 12.93 15.83
CA TYR A 108 -19.38 14.00 16.49
C TYR A 108 -18.93 15.06 15.48
N ARG A 109 -18.33 14.67 14.34
CA ARG A 109 -17.90 15.64 13.32
C ARG A 109 -19.06 16.36 12.62
N GLN A 110 -20.27 15.79 12.64
CA GLN A 110 -21.46 16.44 12.09
C GLN A 110 -22.08 17.46 13.05
N ASP A 111 -22.03 17.19 14.36
CA ASP A 111 -22.60 18.05 15.39
C ASP A 111 -21.64 19.16 15.83
N HIS A 112 -20.36 18.82 16.01
CA HIS A 112 -19.31 19.73 16.47
C HIS A 112 -18.50 20.38 15.34
N GLY A 113 -18.55 19.82 14.13
CA GLY A 113 -17.72 20.23 13.00
C GLY A 113 -16.50 19.32 12.78
N PRO A 114 -15.70 19.55 11.73
CA PRO A 114 -14.51 18.74 11.46
C PRO A 114 -13.48 18.84 12.59
N PHE A 115 -12.74 17.77 12.81
CA PHE A 115 -11.58 17.73 13.71
C PHE A 115 -10.45 18.57 13.12
N GLU A 116 -9.97 19.57 13.86
CA GLU A 116 -8.82 20.40 13.49
C GLU A 116 -7.52 19.59 13.67
N THR A 117 -7.46 18.79 14.73
CA THR A 117 -6.31 17.94 15.06
C THR A 117 -6.70 16.47 15.23
N ILE A 118 -5.75 15.57 14.99
CA ILE A 118 -5.97 14.14 15.24
C ILE A 118 -6.25 13.83 16.72
N GLU A 119 -5.85 14.70 17.65
CA GLU A 119 -6.01 14.52 19.10
C GLU A 119 -7.47 14.73 19.54
N GLU A 120 -8.24 15.57 18.84
CA GLU A 120 -9.65 15.81 19.15
C GLU A 120 -10.53 14.58 18.96
N ILE A 121 -10.06 13.56 18.26
CA ILE A 121 -10.74 12.26 18.20
C ILE A 121 -10.93 11.63 19.60
N MET A 122 -10.11 12.02 20.58
CA MET A 122 -10.25 11.61 21.99
C MET A 122 -11.47 12.21 22.69
N GLU A 123 -12.07 13.27 22.15
CA GLU A 123 -13.33 13.82 22.67
C GLU A 123 -14.53 12.91 22.34
N VAL A 124 -14.37 12.00 21.38
CA VAL A 124 -15.41 11.05 20.98
C VAL A 124 -15.59 9.97 22.06
N PRO A 125 -16.81 9.77 22.58
CA PRO A 125 -17.07 8.79 23.62
C PRO A 125 -16.76 7.37 23.13
N GLY A 126 -15.77 6.73 23.77
CA GLY A 126 -15.27 5.40 23.41
C GLY A 126 -13.86 5.39 22.84
N ILE A 127 -13.25 6.56 22.62
CA ILE A 127 -11.86 6.70 22.17
C ILE A 127 -11.02 7.23 23.34
N GLY A 128 -10.27 6.32 23.97
CA GLY A 128 -9.36 6.68 25.04
C GLY A 128 -7.94 6.97 24.54
N PRO A 129 -7.04 7.43 25.41
CA PRO A 129 -5.63 7.69 25.06
C PRO A 129 -4.93 6.44 24.52
N VAL A 130 -5.24 5.27 25.07
CA VAL A 130 -4.70 3.98 24.60
C VAL A 130 -5.10 3.69 23.15
N THR A 131 -6.39 3.90 22.82
CA THR A 131 -6.88 3.73 21.45
C THR A 131 -6.24 4.74 20.52
N PHE A 132 -6.16 6.01 20.95
CA PHE A 132 -5.53 7.08 20.19
C PHE A 132 -4.06 6.77 19.86
N GLU A 133 -3.27 6.29 20.81
CA GLU A 133 -1.86 5.95 20.58
C GLU A 133 -1.65 4.84 19.54
N GLU A 134 -2.60 3.90 19.42
CA GLU A 134 -2.56 2.82 18.43
C GLU A 134 -3.01 3.30 17.04
N ILE A 135 -3.94 4.27 16.98
CA ILE A 135 -4.50 4.76 15.71
C ILE A 135 -3.81 6.03 15.18
N ARG A 136 -3.11 6.83 16.01
CA ARG A 136 -2.49 8.12 15.62
C ARG A 136 -1.54 8.04 14.42
N ASN A 137 -0.91 6.89 14.20
CA ASN A 137 -0.01 6.66 13.07
C ASN A 137 -0.74 6.14 11.83
N ARG A 138 -2.07 5.97 11.91
CA ARG A 138 -2.97 5.47 10.86
C ARG A 138 -4.11 6.44 10.54
N ILE A 139 -4.20 7.57 11.24
CA ILE A 139 -5.23 8.58 11.02
C ILE A 139 -4.61 9.91 10.62
N THR A 140 -5.38 10.70 9.88
CA THR A 140 -5.03 12.08 9.50
C THR A 140 -6.30 12.94 9.55
N THR A 141 -6.16 14.26 9.64
CA THR A 141 -7.27 15.21 9.48
C THR A 141 -7.36 15.75 8.05
N GLY A 142 -6.46 15.33 7.15
CA GLY A 142 -6.42 15.76 5.73
C GLY A 142 -5.89 17.18 5.54
N GLU A 143 -6.06 18.00 6.58
CA GLU A 143 -5.56 19.35 6.71
C GLU A 143 -4.15 19.26 7.36
N GLN A 144 -3.11 19.10 6.54
CA GLN A 144 -1.76 19.46 6.95
C GLN A 144 -1.63 21.00 6.97
N GLU A 145 -2.46 21.68 7.76
CA GLU A 145 -2.16 23.04 8.16
C GLU A 145 -1.08 22.96 9.23
N VAL A 146 0.16 22.91 8.75
CA VAL A 146 1.33 23.34 9.51
C VAL A 146 0.95 24.60 10.28
N PRO A 147 0.86 24.59 11.62
CA PRO A 147 0.81 25.84 12.34
C PRO A 147 2.13 26.54 12.05
N SER A 148 2.05 27.55 11.19
CA SER A 148 3.03 28.62 11.23
C SER A 148 2.91 29.20 12.63
N GLN A 149 3.93 29.00 13.48
CA GLN A 149 4.52 29.97 14.40
C GLN A 149 5.61 29.32 15.27
#